data_AF-A0A060XYA5-F1
#
_entry.id   AF-A0A060XYA5-F1
#
_cell.length_a   1.000
_cell.length_b   1.000
_cell.length_c   1.000
_cell.angle_alpha   90.00
_cell.angle_beta   90.00
_cell.angle_gamma   90.00
#
_symmetry.space_group_name_H-M   'P 1'
#
loop_
_entity.id
_entity.type
_entity.pdbx_description
1 polymer ?
#
loop_
_entity_poly.entity_id
_entity_poly.type
_entity_poly.pdbx_seq_one_letter_code
_entity_poly.pdbx_strand_id
1 'polypeptide(L)'
;MAVLCKLLLKPQDRLYSDSLTAVGRLHVCRKDLSEVMSPFTDNAELQQRSARMLSMNTWDVAVTLTNFDWSVFNSIHEQELVYFTFSRHASSGHTVALELLLQRCNEVQLWVMTEVLMCPTLCNRVQLIKKFIKIAAHCKAQRNLNSFFAIVMGLNTAAVSRLSQTWEKVPGKFKKLFLELEMLTDPSLNHKAYRDAFKKTKTPKIPFLPLLLKGA
;
A
#
# COMPACT_ATOMS: atom_id res chain seq x y z
N MET A 1 2.55 -10.23 15.99
CA MET A 1 2.15 -11.35 15.12
C MET A 1 2.42 -10.97 13.68
N ALA A 2 3.59 -11.36 13.15
CA ALA A 2 3.87 -11.27 11.72
C ALA A 2 3.35 -12.55 11.07
N VAL A 3 2.48 -12.43 10.07
CA VAL A 3 2.02 -13.56 9.28
C VAL A 3 3.16 -13.92 8.31
N LEU A 4 3.96 -14.92 8.67
CA LEU A 4 4.91 -15.56 7.76
C LEU A 4 4.14 -16.57 6.91
N CYS A 5 3.57 -16.14 5.79
CA CYS A 5 3.08 -17.06 4.77
C CYS A 5 4.29 -17.74 4.12
N LYS A 6 4.57 -18.99 4.50
CA LYS A 6 5.51 -19.86 3.79
C LYS A 6 4.81 -20.47 2.59
N LEU A 7 5.23 -20.12 1.37
CA LEU A 7 4.80 -20.80 0.14
C LEU A 7 5.85 -21.85 -0.22
N LEU A 8 5.44 -23.12 -0.31
CA LEU A 8 6.31 -24.20 -0.80
C LEU A 8 6.16 -24.32 -2.30
N LEU A 9 7.27 -24.12 -3.03
CA LEU A 9 7.29 -24.21 -4.49
C LEU A 9 7.36 -25.66 -4.96
N LYS A 10 6.60 -25.97 -6.01
CA LYS A 10 6.63 -27.25 -6.70
C LYS A 10 7.66 -27.22 -7.85
N PRO A 11 8.22 -28.37 -8.26
CA PRO A 11 9.22 -28.43 -9.33
C PRO A 11 8.80 -27.82 -10.66
N GLN A 12 7.50 -27.80 -10.96
CA GLN A 12 6.94 -27.21 -12.18
C GLN A 12 6.70 -25.69 -12.09
N ASP A 13 6.86 -25.08 -10.91
CA ASP A 13 6.58 -23.67 -10.71
C ASP A 13 7.66 -22.82 -11.37
N ARG A 14 7.27 -21.96 -12.30
CA ARG A 14 8.15 -20.94 -12.87
C ARG A 14 7.99 -19.66 -12.07
N LEU A 15 9.00 -19.34 -11.28
CA LEU A 15 9.13 -18.03 -10.66
C LEU A 15 10.11 -17.19 -11.47
N TYR A 16 9.65 -16.02 -11.90
CA TYR A 16 10.55 -15.00 -12.42
C TYR A 16 11.03 -14.17 -11.22
N SER A 17 12.31 -13.80 -11.18
CA SER A 17 12.87 -12.97 -10.10
C SER A 17 12.16 -11.60 -9.97
N ASP A 18 11.39 -11.22 -10.99
CA ASP A 18 10.52 -10.06 -11.01
C ASP A 18 9.15 -10.32 -10.35
N SER A 19 8.95 -11.47 -9.65
CA SER A 19 7.77 -11.70 -8.84
C SER A 19 7.82 -10.78 -7.60
N LEU A 20 7.35 -9.57 -7.84
CA LEU A 20 7.26 -8.41 -6.96
C LEU A 20 6.33 -8.70 -5.77
N THR A 21 6.78 -9.49 -4.81
CA THR A 21 6.23 -9.40 -3.44
C THR A 21 7.25 -8.71 -2.56
N ALA A 22 6.81 -7.70 -1.80
CA ALA A 22 7.68 -6.99 -0.88
C ALA A 22 8.28 -7.98 0.13
N VAL A 23 9.60 -8.13 0.06
CA VAL A 23 10.42 -8.99 0.94
C VAL A 23 10.09 -10.49 0.84
N GLY A 24 9.82 -10.99 -0.37
CA GLY A 24 9.97 -12.42 -0.64
C GLY A 24 11.45 -12.80 -0.67
N ARG A 25 11.95 -13.60 0.27
CA ARG A 25 13.27 -14.24 0.17
C ARG A 25 13.09 -15.71 -0.21
N LEU A 26 13.79 -16.16 -1.25
CA LEU A 26 13.82 -17.58 -1.60
C LEU A 26 14.81 -18.30 -0.67
N HIS A 27 14.34 -19.33 0.01
CA HIS A 27 15.17 -20.18 0.86
C HIS A 27 15.19 -21.61 0.31
N VAL A 28 16.37 -22.20 0.24
CA VAL A 28 16.54 -23.64 -0.05
C VAL A 28 16.85 -24.33 1.27
N CYS A 29 15.96 -25.22 1.70
CA CYS A 29 16.12 -25.99 2.94
C CYS A 29 16.03 -27.50 2.63
N ARG A 30 16.72 -28.33 3.41
CA ARG A 30 16.49 -29.78 3.40
C ARG A 30 15.15 -30.09 4.08
N LYS A 31 14.55 -31.25 3.76
CA LYS A 31 13.20 -31.66 4.23
C LYS A 31 13.10 -31.83 5.76
N ASP A 32 14.23 -31.98 6.44
CA ASP A 32 14.37 -32.06 7.91
C ASP A 32 14.36 -30.64 8.53
N LEU A 33 13.16 -30.17 8.82
CA LEU A 33 12.78 -28.80 9.21
C LEU A 33 13.28 -28.29 10.59
N SER A 34 14.51 -28.58 11.01
CA SER A 34 14.98 -28.19 12.36
C SER A 34 15.47 -26.74 12.48
N GLU A 35 15.96 -26.12 11.41
CA GLU A 35 16.64 -24.81 11.49
C GLU A 35 16.20 -23.86 10.38
N VAL A 36 14.95 -23.41 10.41
CA VAL A 36 14.61 -22.16 9.74
C VAL A 36 14.98 -21.04 10.69
N MET A 37 16.19 -20.51 10.56
CA MET A 37 16.62 -19.30 11.28
C MET A 37 15.54 -18.23 11.17
N SER A 38 15.15 -17.63 12.29
CA SER A 38 14.28 -16.46 12.26
C SER A 38 14.93 -15.40 11.37
N PRO A 39 14.19 -14.75 10.47
CA PRO A 39 14.74 -13.62 9.73
C PRO A 39 15.24 -12.63 10.77
N PHE A 40 16.54 -12.35 10.79
CA PHE A 40 17.15 -11.36 11.66
C PHE A 40 16.41 -10.03 11.48
N THR A 41 15.49 -9.71 12.40
CA THR A 41 14.95 -8.36 12.55
C THR A 41 15.89 -7.62 13.46
N ASP A 42 16.86 -6.91 12.89
CA ASP A 42 17.61 -5.92 13.66
C ASP A 42 16.66 -4.75 13.99
N ASN A 43 16.23 -4.67 15.25
CA ASN A 43 15.26 -3.69 15.71
C ASN A 43 15.80 -2.25 15.66
N ALA A 44 17.13 -2.07 15.65
CA ALA A 44 17.76 -0.76 15.59
C ALA A 44 17.52 -0.04 14.25
N GLU A 45 17.59 -0.78 13.13
CA GLU A 45 17.30 -0.22 11.80
C GLU A 45 15.86 0.27 11.68
N LEU A 46 14.92 -0.44 12.32
CA LEU A 46 13.49 -0.13 12.31
C LEU A 46 13.16 1.15 13.10
N GLN A 47 13.84 1.40 14.22
CA GLN A 47 13.66 2.65 14.97
C GLN A 47 14.19 3.87 14.21
N GLN A 48 15.29 3.71 13.47
CA GLN A 48 15.85 4.78 12.64
C GLN A 48 14.91 5.18 11.49
N ARG A 49 14.14 4.23 10.95
CA ARG A 49 13.16 4.47 9.86
C ARG A 49 12.06 5.44 10.25
N SER A 50 11.41 5.24 11.40
CA SER A 50 10.32 6.12 11.85
C SER A 50 10.78 7.55 12.13
N ALA A 51 12.00 7.74 12.65
CA ALA A 51 12.58 9.07 12.84
C ALA A 51 12.84 9.79 11.50
N ARG A 52 13.38 9.08 10.51
CA ARG A 52 13.57 9.61 9.14
C ARG A 52 12.24 9.98 8.48
N MET A 53 11.22 9.13 8.64
CA MET A 53 9.90 9.41 8.07
C MET A 53 9.30 10.68 8.66
N LEU A 54 9.49 10.95 9.96
CA LEU A 54 9.00 12.18 10.59
C LEU A 54 9.72 13.45 10.13
N SER A 55 10.99 13.39 9.74
CA SER A 55 11.76 14.56 9.30
C SER A 55 11.49 15.00 7.86
N MET A 56 11.05 14.10 6.97
CA MET A 56 10.76 14.44 5.56
C MET A 56 9.64 15.48 5.40
N ASN A 57 9.63 16.27 4.33
CA ASN A 57 8.47 17.12 4.06
C ASN A 57 7.27 16.26 3.60
N THR A 58 6.07 16.52 4.14
CA THR A 58 4.84 15.78 3.78
C THR A 58 4.51 15.90 2.28
N TRP A 59 4.67 17.10 1.69
CA TRP A 59 4.42 17.34 0.27
C TRP A 59 5.41 16.57 -0.59
N ASP A 60 6.70 16.61 -0.28
CA ASP A 60 7.74 15.94 -1.07
C ASP A 60 7.53 14.42 -1.10
N VAL A 61 7.08 13.82 0.01
CA VAL A 61 6.70 12.40 0.03
C VAL A 61 5.51 12.13 -0.89
N ALA A 62 4.47 12.95 -0.85
CA ALA A 62 3.30 12.79 -1.72
C ALA A 62 3.64 12.98 -3.20
N VAL A 63 4.49 13.95 -3.53
CA VAL A 63 5.04 14.17 -4.88
C VAL A 63 5.86 12.96 -5.33
N THR A 64 6.72 12.43 -4.48
CA THR A 64 7.55 11.26 -4.82
C THR A 64 6.68 10.02 -5.10
N LEU A 65 5.69 9.74 -4.25
CA LEU A 65 4.71 8.68 -4.48
C LEU A 65 3.96 8.88 -5.80
N THR A 66 3.51 10.11 -6.06
CA THR A 66 2.75 10.46 -7.27
C THR A 66 3.57 10.35 -8.53
N ASN A 67 4.82 10.83 -8.53
CA ASN A 67 5.71 10.74 -9.69
C ASN A 67 6.05 9.29 -10.02
N PHE A 68 6.29 8.46 -9.01
CA PHE A 68 6.52 7.04 -9.25
C PHE A 68 5.28 6.37 -9.80
N ASP A 69 4.12 6.55 -9.16
CA ASP A 69 2.88 5.93 -9.62
C ASP A 69 2.55 6.36 -11.05
N TRP A 70 2.82 7.61 -11.44
CA TRP A 70 2.71 8.07 -12.82
C TRP A 70 3.69 7.36 -13.76
N SER A 71 4.94 7.17 -13.36
CA SER A 71 5.93 6.46 -14.18
C SER A 71 5.47 5.04 -14.51
N VAL A 72 4.90 4.33 -13.53
CA VAL A 72 4.37 2.97 -13.76
C VAL A 72 3.07 3.03 -14.55
N PHE A 73 2.13 3.89 -14.16
CA PHE A 73 0.83 4.01 -14.81
C PHE A 73 0.96 4.34 -16.30
N ASN A 74 1.90 5.21 -16.68
CA ASN A 74 2.17 5.56 -18.07
C ASN A 74 2.86 4.43 -18.86
N SER A 75 3.43 3.43 -18.17
CA SER A 75 4.03 2.25 -18.79
C SER A 75 3.01 1.13 -19.03
N ILE A 76 1.79 1.25 -18.47
CA ILE A 76 0.74 0.24 -18.63
C ILE A 76 0.13 0.37 -20.03
N HIS A 77 0.26 -0.68 -20.83
CA HIS A 77 -0.46 -0.79 -22.08
C HIS A 77 -1.93 -1.19 -21.84
N GLU A 78 -2.88 -0.66 -22.61
CA GLU A 78 -4.31 -0.98 -22.44
C GLU A 78 -4.62 -2.48 -22.62
N GLN A 79 -3.82 -3.18 -23.44
CA GLN A 79 -3.93 -4.63 -23.61
C GLN A 79 -3.59 -5.40 -22.32
N GLU A 80 -2.76 -4.85 -21.43
CA GLU A 80 -2.46 -5.50 -20.14
C GLU A 80 -3.74 -5.65 -19.30
N LEU A 81 -4.67 -4.69 -19.38
CA LEU A 81 -5.96 -4.79 -18.71
C LEU A 81 -6.80 -5.95 -19.27
N VAL A 82 -6.79 -6.13 -20.59
CA VAL A 82 -7.49 -7.23 -21.26
C VAL A 82 -6.86 -8.57 -20.86
N TYR A 83 -5.54 -8.70 -20.97
CA TYR A 83 -4.83 -9.92 -20.56
C TYR A 83 -5.08 -10.25 -19.09
N PHE A 84 -5.00 -9.27 -18.20
CA PHE A 84 -5.24 -9.48 -16.78
C PHE A 84 -6.66 -9.99 -16.46
N THR A 85 -7.68 -9.43 -17.13
CA THR A 85 -9.07 -9.86 -16.94
C THR A 85 -9.32 -11.29 -17.43
N PHE A 86 -8.80 -11.64 -18.61
CA PHE A 86 -9.11 -12.91 -19.28
C PHE A 86 -8.10 -14.05 -18.99
N SER A 87 -6.88 -13.75 -18.54
CA SER A 87 -5.81 -14.73 -18.34
C SER A 87 -5.40 -14.88 -16.87
N ARG A 88 -6.39 -15.02 -15.97
CA ARG A 88 -6.25 -15.12 -14.50
C ARG A 88 -5.29 -16.22 -13.97
N HIS A 89 -4.72 -17.07 -14.83
CA HIS A 89 -3.93 -18.26 -14.45
C HIS A 89 -2.55 -18.37 -15.10
N ALA A 90 -2.11 -17.37 -15.88
CA ALA A 90 -0.75 -17.33 -16.38
C ALA A 90 -0.18 -15.94 -16.15
N SER A 91 0.86 -15.83 -15.32
CA SER A 91 1.80 -14.71 -15.33
C SER A 91 2.54 -14.73 -16.68
N SER A 92 1.81 -14.38 -17.73
CA SER A 92 2.39 -14.04 -19.02
C SER A 92 3.07 -12.69 -18.83
N GLY A 93 4.28 -12.48 -19.36
CA GLY A 93 4.99 -11.20 -19.27
C GLY A 93 4.26 -10.01 -19.92
N HIS A 94 2.97 -10.15 -20.23
CA HIS A 94 2.07 -9.19 -20.84
C HIS A 94 1.30 -8.33 -19.82
N THR A 95 1.48 -8.50 -18.51
CA THR A 95 0.77 -7.74 -17.45
C THR A 95 1.71 -7.08 -16.44
N VAL A 96 3.00 -6.97 -16.77
CA VAL A 96 4.06 -6.58 -15.82
C VAL A 96 3.85 -5.19 -15.23
N ALA A 97 3.55 -4.18 -16.04
CA ALA A 97 3.39 -2.82 -15.53
C ALA A 97 2.11 -2.67 -14.71
N LEU A 98 1.03 -3.35 -15.13
CA LEU A 98 -0.22 -3.39 -14.39
C LEU A 98 -0.06 -4.06 -13.02
N GLU A 99 0.56 -5.25 -12.99
CA GLU A 99 0.86 -5.99 -11.77
C GLU A 99 1.79 -5.21 -10.85
N LEU A 100 2.79 -4.51 -11.40
CA LEU A 100 3.63 -3.61 -10.64
C LEU A 100 2.79 -2.53 -9.95
N LEU A 101 1.90 -1.82 -10.65
CA LEU A 101 1.10 -0.76 -10.01
C LEU A 101 0.11 -1.30 -8.96
N LEU A 102 -0.46 -2.49 -9.18
CA LEU A 102 -1.27 -3.19 -8.18
C LEU A 102 -0.44 -3.53 -6.93
N GLN A 103 0.76 -4.05 -7.15
CA GLN A 103 1.67 -4.37 -6.06
C GLN A 103 2.10 -3.13 -5.29
N ARG A 104 2.34 -2.00 -5.96
CA ARG A 104 2.65 -0.72 -5.30
C ARG A 104 1.57 -0.27 -4.35
N CYS A 105 0.30 -0.50 -4.68
CA CYS A 105 -0.80 -0.23 -3.75
C CYS A 105 -0.63 -1.03 -2.44
N ASN A 106 -0.31 -2.32 -2.54
CA ASN A 106 -0.04 -3.17 -1.37
C ASN A 106 1.20 -2.72 -0.61
N GLU A 107 2.27 -2.34 -1.31
CA GLU A 107 3.51 -1.85 -0.70
C GLU A 107 3.30 -0.57 0.08
N VAL A 108 2.58 0.41 -0.47
CA VAL A 108 2.25 1.65 0.23
C VAL A 108 1.36 1.39 1.43
N GLN A 109 0.37 0.50 1.31
CA GLN A 109 -0.47 0.08 2.44
C GLN A 109 0.37 -0.54 3.57
N LEU A 110 1.23 -1.49 3.24
CA LEU A 110 2.10 -2.16 4.21
C LEU A 110 3.12 -1.21 4.81
N TRP A 111 3.71 -0.31 4.02
CA TRP A 111 4.62 0.71 4.51
C TRP A 111 3.99 1.58 5.58
N VAL A 112 2.77 2.06 5.37
CA VAL A 112 2.02 2.85 6.37
C VAL A 112 1.82 2.04 7.65
N MET A 113 1.41 0.78 7.53
CA MET A 113 1.23 -0.10 8.69
C MET A 113 2.55 -0.31 9.43
N THR A 114 3.63 -0.63 8.73
CA THR A 114 4.95 -0.88 9.30
C THR A 114 5.47 0.34 10.04
N GLU A 115 5.45 1.53 9.43
CA GLU A 115 5.93 2.75 10.09
C GLU A 115 5.14 3.05 11.37
N VAL A 116 3.81 2.88 11.37
CA VAL A 116 3.00 3.13 12.56
C VAL A 116 3.23 2.07 13.64
N LEU A 117 3.26 0.79 13.26
CA LEU A 117 3.35 -0.33 14.21
C LEU A 117 4.76 -0.51 14.80
N MET A 118 5.79 -0.13 14.06
CA MET A 118 7.19 -0.22 14.51
C MET A 118 7.66 1.03 15.25
N CYS A 119 6.85 2.10 15.29
CA CYS A 119 7.17 3.32 16.02
C CYS A 119 6.99 3.14 17.54
N PRO A 120 8.08 3.12 18.33
CA PRO A 120 8.02 2.73 19.74
C PRO A 120 7.33 3.79 20.60
N THR A 121 7.61 5.07 20.37
CA THR A 121 7.09 6.14 21.22
C THR A 121 5.69 6.58 20.78
N LEU A 122 4.79 6.71 21.76
CA LEU A 122 3.40 7.15 21.53
C LEU A 122 3.35 8.52 20.84
N CYS A 123 4.18 9.47 21.29
CA CYS A 123 4.23 10.81 20.73
C CYS A 123 4.56 10.78 19.22
N ASN A 124 5.63 10.07 18.83
CA ASN A 124 6.03 9.97 17.43
C ASN A 124 4.99 9.22 16.60
N ARG A 125 4.36 8.18 17.16
CA ARG A 125 3.31 7.42 16.48
C ARG A 125 2.08 8.27 16.18
N VAL A 126 1.69 9.16 17.10
CA VAL A 126 0.64 10.17 16.85
C VAL A 126 1.06 11.12 15.72
N GLN A 127 2.33 11.55 15.67
CA GLN A 127 2.82 12.39 14.58
C GLN A 127 2.82 11.64 13.23
N LEU A 128 3.16 10.35 13.21
CA LEU A 128 3.11 9.52 12.00
C LEU A 128 1.68 9.39 11.46
N ILE A 129 0.69 9.11 12.31
CA ILE A 129 -0.73 9.07 11.89
C ILE A 129 -1.14 10.41 11.26
N LYS A 130 -0.85 11.53 11.93
CA LYS A 130 -1.13 12.87 11.37
C LYS A 130 -0.44 13.08 10.03
N LYS A 131 0.80 12.61 9.90
CA LYS A 131 1.59 12.74 8.68
C LYS A 131 1.00 11.94 7.53
N PHE A 132 0.64 10.68 7.75
CA PHE A 132 0.01 9.84 6.74
C PHE A 132 -1.36 10.37 6.30
N ILE A 133 -2.18 10.89 7.23
CA ILE A 133 -3.44 11.57 6.87
C ILE A 133 -3.18 12.75 5.93
N LYS A 134 -2.14 13.57 6.21
CA LYS A 134 -1.77 14.68 5.33
C LYS A 134 -1.23 14.20 3.98
N ILE A 135 -0.39 13.16 3.95
CA ILE A 135 0.13 12.59 2.69
C ILE A 135 -1.04 12.09 1.84
N ALA A 136 -2.00 11.35 2.42
CA ALA A 136 -3.20 10.90 1.72
C ALA A 136 -4.01 12.07 1.14
N ALA A 137 -4.19 13.16 1.91
CA ALA A 137 -4.85 14.36 1.42
C ALA A 137 -4.10 15.01 0.24
N HIS A 138 -2.77 15.06 0.28
CA HIS A 138 -1.95 15.57 -0.83
C HIS A 138 -2.02 14.65 -2.07
N CYS A 139 -1.90 13.33 -1.92
CA CYS A 139 -2.07 12.39 -3.03
C CYS A 139 -3.44 12.57 -3.70
N LYS A 140 -4.52 12.70 -2.91
CA LYS A 140 -5.86 13.01 -3.42
C LYS A 140 -5.91 14.35 -4.16
N ALA A 141 -5.29 15.41 -3.62
CA ALA A 141 -5.24 16.72 -4.27
C ALA A 141 -4.47 16.69 -5.60
N GLN A 142 -3.43 15.86 -5.68
CA GLN A 142 -2.65 15.58 -6.90
C GLN A 142 -3.36 14.59 -7.85
N ARG A 143 -4.58 14.14 -7.51
CA ARG A 143 -5.39 13.19 -8.29
C ARG A 143 -4.72 11.83 -8.46
N ASN A 144 -3.81 11.47 -7.55
CA ASN A 144 -3.30 10.11 -7.39
C ASN A 144 -4.20 9.36 -6.41
N LEU A 145 -5.27 8.75 -6.93
CA LEU A 145 -6.20 7.99 -6.10
C LEU A 145 -5.63 6.63 -5.69
N ASN A 146 -4.64 6.09 -6.40
CA ASN A 146 -4.00 4.82 -6.05
C ASN A 146 -3.29 4.91 -4.69
N SER A 147 -2.31 5.81 -4.56
CA SER A 147 -1.60 6.01 -3.28
C SER A 147 -2.51 6.58 -2.19
N PHE A 148 -3.50 7.42 -2.53
CA PHE A 148 -4.48 7.91 -1.57
C PHE A 148 -5.26 6.74 -0.92
N PHE A 149 -5.82 5.82 -1.71
CA PHE A 149 -6.52 4.64 -1.20
C PHE A 149 -5.60 3.75 -0.37
N ALA A 150 -4.39 3.47 -0.89
CA ALA A 150 -3.41 2.63 -0.20
C ALA A 150 -3.10 3.12 1.21
N ILE A 151 -2.92 4.44 1.39
CA ILE A 151 -2.63 5.03 2.71
C ILE A 151 -3.83 4.94 3.64
N VAL A 152 -5.04 5.25 3.16
CA VAL A 152 -6.27 5.16 3.97
C VAL A 152 -6.52 3.71 4.40
N MET A 153 -6.35 2.74 3.50
CA MET A 153 -6.46 1.32 3.81
C MET A 153 -5.40 0.86 4.82
N GLY A 154 -4.17 1.39 4.74
CA GLY A 154 -3.11 1.12 5.71
C GLY A 154 -3.48 1.56 7.12
N LEU A 155 -4.02 2.78 7.25
CA LEU A 155 -4.50 3.33 8.52
C LEU A 155 -5.75 2.60 9.06
N ASN A 156 -6.61 2.11 8.18
CA ASN A 156 -7.83 1.38 8.54
C ASN A 156 -7.64 -0.10 8.82
N THR A 157 -6.44 -0.64 8.57
CA THR A 157 -6.17 -2.04 8.90
C THR A 157 -6.35 -2.26 10.40
N ALA A 158 -6.98 -3.39 10.77
CA ALA A 158 -7.28 -3.73 12.18
C ALA A 158 -6.07 -3.62 13.11
N ALA A 159 -4.85 -3.78 12.58
CA ALA A 159 -3.62 -3.59 13.33
C ALA A 159 -3.37 -2.15 13.78
N VAL A 160 -3.72 -1.18 12.95
CA VAL A 160 -3.52 0.25 13.19
C VAL A 160 -4.76 0.87 13.84
N SER A 161 -5.97 0.54 13.36
CA SER A 161 -7.22 1.11 13.89
C SER A 161 -7.49 0.76 15.35
N ARG A 162 -7.04 -0.41 15.83
CA ARG A 162 -7.18 -0.82 17.24
C ARG A 162 -6.30 -0.07 18.24
N LEU A 163 -5.37 0.78 17.78
CA LEU A 163 -4.44 1.52 18.65
C LEU A 163 -5.13 2.68 19.38
N SER A 164 -6.13 2.38 20.22
CA SER A 164 -7.03 3.34 20.87
C SER A 164 -6.28 4.48 21.56
N GLN A 165 -5.27 4.18 22.38
CA GLN A 165 -4.45 5.18 23.07
C GLN A 165 -3.74 6.16 22.11
N THR A 166 -3.41 5.69 20.90
CA THR A 166 -2.79 6.53 19.87
C THR A 166 -3.84 7.41 19.22
N TRP A 167 -4.95 6.81 18.76
CA TRP A 167 -6.04 7.53 18.12
C TRP A 167 -6.67 8.57 19.06
N GLU A 168 -6.84 8.28 20.34
CA GLU A 168 -7.31 9.24 21.35
C GLU A 168 -6.49 10.53 21.35
N LYS A 169 -5.16 10.42 21.25
CA LYS A 169 -4.22 11.55 21.26
C LYS A 169 -4.08 12.25 19.89
N VAL A 170 -4.63 11.71 18.81
CA VAL A 170 -4.68 12.41 17.52
C VAL A 170 -5.61 13.62 17.63
N PRO A 171 -5.16 14.84 17.27
CA PRO A 171 -6.02 16.03 17.38
C PRO A 171 -7.29 15.92 16.53
N GLY A 172 -8.40 16.44 17.04
CA GLY A 172 -9.73 16.31 16.41
C GLY A 172 -9.78 16.76 14.94
N LYS A 173 -9.03 17.82 14.57
CA LYS A 173 -8.94 18.28 13.18
C LYS A 173 -8.42 17.21 12.21
N PHE A 174 -7.48 16.36 12.65
CA PHE A 174 -6.93 15.28 11.83
C PHE A 174 -7.87 14.07 11.80
N LYS A 175 -8.57 13.78 12.91
CA LYS A 175 -9.64 12.76 12.91
C LYS A 175 -10.74 13.12 11.92
N LYS A 176 -11.20 14.37 11.93
CA LYS A 176 -12.20 14.88 10.98
C LYS A 176 -11.72 14.74 9.53
N LEU A 177 -10.50 15.19 9.25
CA LEU A 177 -9.91 15.03 7.91
C LEU A 177 -9.82 13.55 7.50
N PHE A 178 -9.42 12.67 8.42
CA PHE A 178 -9.36 11.23 8.12
C PHE A 178 -10.74 10.66 7.78
N LEU A 179 -11.78 10.98 8.56
CA LEU A 179 -13.16 10.59 8.26
C LEU A 179 -13.62 11.10 6.88
N GLU A 180 -13.27 12.34 6.52
CA GLU A 180 -13.58 12.90 5.18
C GLU A 180 -12.88 12.12 4.05
N LEU A 181 -11.65 11.66 4.28
CA LEU A 181 -10.92 10.79 3.36
C LEU A 181 -11.55 9.38 3.29
N GLU A 182 -11.93 8.81 4.43
CA GLU A 182 -12.57 7.48 4.52
C GLU A 182 -13.91 7.42 3.79
N MET A 183 -14.72 8.48 3.84
CA MET A 183 -15.99 8.56 3.09
C MET A 183 -15.82 8.30 1.59
N LEU A 184 -14.67 8.67 1.01
CA LEU A 184 -14.38 8.42 -0.40
C LEU A 184 -14.04 6.94 -0.69
N THR A 185 -13.65 6.19 0.34
CA THR A 185 -13.28 4.77 0.24
C THR A 185 -14.43 3.82 0.58
N ASP A 186 -15.59 4.35 0.98
CA ASP A 186 -16.78 3.59 1.36
C ASP A 186 -17.18 2.55 0.28
N PRO A 187 -17.29 1.25 0.65
CA PRO A 187 -17.71 0.19 -0.28
C PRO A 187 -19.20 0.22 -0.65
N SER A 188 -20.02 1.00 0.07
CA SER A 188 -21.47 1.07 -0.11
C SER A 188 -21.88 1.44 -1.53
N LEU A 189 -22.99 0.86 -1.98
CA LEU A 189 -23.57 1.10 -3.32
C LEU A 189 -22.54 0.91 -4.46
N ASN A 190 -21.72 -0.13 -4.36
CA ASN A 190 -20.61 -0.41 -5.29
C ASN A 190 -19.64 0.78 -5.41
N HIS A 191 -19.16 1.27 -4.26
CA HIS A 191 -18.23 2.39 -4.16
C HIS A 191 -18.75 3.67 -4.84
N LYS A 192 -20.03 4.01 -4.65
CA LYS A 192 -20.67 5.16 -5.30
C LYS A 192 -19.91 6.48 -5.07
N ALA A 193 -19.49 6.74 -3.84
CA ALA A 193 -18.77 7.98 -3.49
C ALA A 193 -17.48 8.14 -4.31
N TYR A 194 -16.68 7.07 -4.40
CA TYR A 194 -15.50 7.03 -5.27
C TYR A 194 -15.85 7.25 -6.74
N ARG A 195 -16.82 6.50 -7.27
CA ARG A 195 -17.17 6.56 -8.70
C ARG A 195 -17.65 7.95 -9.11
N ASP A 196 -18.49 8.58 -8.29
CA ASP A 196 -19.01 9.93 -8.53
C ASP A 196 -17.90 10.98 -8.49
N ALA A 197 -17.01 10.91 -7.49
CA ALA A 197 -15.87 11.82 -7.37
C ALA A 197 -14.85 11.61 -8.50
N PHE A 198 -14.55 10.36 -8.85
CA PHE A 198 -13.64 10.01 -9.94
C PHE A 198 -14.16 10.55 -11.26
N LYS A 199 -15.46 10.38 -11.57
CA LYS A 199 -16.08 10.92 -12.78
C LYS A 199 -15.96 12.45 -12.87
N LYS A 200 -16.15 13.17 -11.76
CA LYS A 200 -16.04 14.64 -11.69
C LYS A 200 -14.60 15.17 -11.72
N THR A 201 -13.62 14.35 -11.36
CA THR A 201 -12.21 14.75 -11.32
C THR A 201 -11.66 14.94 -12.73
N LYS A 202 -11.08 16.12 -13.02
CA LYS A 202 -10.44 16.44 -14.30
C LYS A 202 -9.22 15.53 -14.55
N THR A 203 -8.96 15.20 -15.81
CA THR A 203 -7.70 14.56 -16.22
C THR A 203 -6.53 15.55 -16.14
N PRO A 204 -5.28 15.07 -16.03
CA PRO A 204 -4.86 13.68 -15.79
C PRO A 204 -5.16 13.21 -14.34
N LYS A 205 -5.38 11.90 -14.15
CA LYS A 205 -5.67 11.28 -12.84
C LYS A 205 -5.29 9.79 -12.84
N ILE A 206 -4.77 9.30 -11.72
CA ILE A 206 -4.49 7.86 -11.52
C ILE A 206 -5.67 7.25 -10.74
N PRO A 207 -6.37 6.24 -11.28
CA PRO A 207 -7.46 5.57 -10.58
C PRO A 207 -6.97 4.65 -9.47
N PHE A 208 -7.87 4.26 -8.57
CA PHE A 208 -7.64 3.10 -7.70
C PHE A 208 -7.85 1.81 -8.52
N LEU A 209 -6.76 1.23 -9.02
CA LEU A 209 -6.78 0.08 -9.93
C LEU A 209 -7.48 -1.17 -9.36
N PRO A 210 -7.30 -1.56 -8.08
CA PRO A 210 -7.97 -2.75 -7.54
C PRO A 210 -9.49 -2.70 -7.71
N LEU A 211 -10.10 -1.53 -7.59
CA LEU A 211 -11.55 -1.36 -7.80
C LEU A 211 -11.94 -1.34 -9.28
N LEU A 212 -11.09 -0.85 -10.17
CA LEU A 212 -11.35 -0.92 -11.62
C LEU A 212 -11.37 -2.37 -12.11
N LEU A 213 -10.48 -3.21 -11.60
CA LEU A 213 -10.36 -4.60 -12.00
C LEU A 213 -11.38 -5.52 -11.28
N LYS A 214 -11.98 -5.08 -10.17
CA LYS A 214 -13.00 -5.85 -9.42
C LYS A 214 -14.31 -6.08 -10.22
N GLY A 215 -14.59 -5.24 -11.21
CA GLY A 215 -15.82 -5.28 -12.02
C GLY A 215 -15.65 -5.93 -13.40
N ALA A 216 -14.50 -6.55 -13.67
CA ALA A 216 -14.16 -7.19 -14.94
C ALA A 216 -14.26 -8.72 -14.88
#